data_AF-A0A1B9IVH0-F1
#
_entry.id   AF-A0A1B9IVH0-F1
#
_cell.length_a   1.000
_cell.length_b   1.000
_cell.length_c   1.000
_cell.angle_alpha   90.00
_cell.angle_beta   90.00
_cell.angle_gamma   90.00
#
_symmetry.space_group_name_H-M   'P 1'
#
loop_
_entity.id
_entity.type
_entity.pdbx_description
1 polymer ?
#
loop_
_entity_poly.entity_id
_entity_poly.type
_entity_poly.pdbx_seq_one_letter_code
_entity_poly.pdbx_strand_id
1 'polypeptide(L)'
;MPVAPNGSIVHKSEREYHPYHQYGDVLFVSNQGMYFRTDGRRLANESTVFRDMLQVPQPGVKSEEKAISLDVTSRVLDIFLTHVSPNHFMLATTLEETHSLLSLCDKFDCSERLTDLLKGRLMDQSETIPWRTLVIASNTDDRKLGAEALRSMDRDTFLRGEGNDIYYSSNLKDSMNRLRPDWRGKIWDLVLEDDTTNATVTRMVPRKWKSRRRIWHTNYHAEVTKERVLPFRDDWNDIANRFQQDDW
;
A
#
# COMPACT_ATOMS: atom_id res chain seq x y z
N MET A 1 -57.18 4.42 -32.92
CA MET A 1 -56.29 4.24 -31.75
C MET A 1 -54.86 4.14 -32.23
N PRO A 2 -53.96 5.03 -31.78
CA PRO A 2 -52.54 4.74 -31.75
C PRO A 2 -52.05 4.72 -30.30
N VAL A 3 -51.36 3.64 -29.96
CA VAL A 3 -50.73 3.38 -28.66
C VAL A 3 -49.51 4.30 -28.51
N ALA A 4 -49.48 5.08 -27.43
CA ALA A 4 -48.32 5.89 -27.06
C ALA A 4 -47.21 4.98 -26.49
N PRO A 5 -45.93 5.24 -26.79
CA PRO A 5 -44.84 4.39 -26.36
C PRO A 5 -44.54 4.62 -24.88
N ASN A 6 -44.34 3.51 -24.17
CA ASN A 6 -43.93 3.42 -22.78
C ASN A 6 -42.75 4.36 -22.50
N GLY A 7 -43.02 5.41 -21.72
CA GLY A 7 -41.99 6.16 -21.04
C GLY A 7 -41.31 5.25 -20.04
N SER A 8 -40.12 4.79 -20.38
CA SER A 8 -39.20 4.11 -19.47
C SER A 8 -38.97 5.05 -18.28
N ILE A 9 -39.53 4.68 -17.12
CA ILE A 9 -39.21 5.34 -15.85
C ILE A 9 -37.74 5.05 -15.61
N VAL A 10 -36.90 6.05 -15.85
CA VAL A 10 -35.51 6.05 -15.39
C VAL A 10 -35.60 6.06 -13.86
N HIS A 11 -35.37 4.89 -13.24
CA HIS A 11 -35.12 4.82 -11.81
C HIS A 11 -33.92 5.71 -11.52
N LYS A 12 -34.19 6.90 -10.97
CA LYS A 12 -33.18 7.75 -10.37
C LYS A 12 -32.65 6.93 -9.19
N SER A 13 -31.49 6.30 -9.35
CA SER A 13 -30.87 5.54 -8.28
C SER A 13 -30.79 6.45 -7.06
N GLU A 14 -31.43 6.02 -5.98
CA GLU A 14 -31.42 6.74 -4.72
C GLU A 14 -29.97 6.84 -4.27
N ARG A 15 -29.49 8.05 -4.00
CA ARG A 15 -28.11 8.25 -3.56
C ARG A 15 -27.95 7.58 -2.20
N GLU A 16 -27.03 6.63 -2.11
CA GLU A 16 -26.70 5.99 -0.84
C GLU A 16 -25.77 6.93 -0.06
N TYR A 17 -26.15 7.30 1.18
CA TYR A 17 -25.36 8.19 2.04
C TYR A 17 -24.73 7.44 3.20
N HIS A 18 -23.53 7.85 3.58
CA HIS A 18 -22.88 7.31 4.77
C HIS A 18 -23.66 7.69 6.04
N PRO A 19 -23.85 6.77 7.02
CA PRO A 19 -24.67 7.02 8.21
C PRO A 19 -24.27 8.25 9.03
N TYR A 20 -22.97 8.56 9.08
CA TYR A 20 -22.43 9.64 9.90
C TYR A 20 -22.08 10.92 9.12
N HIS A 21 -22.20 10.92 7.79
CA HIS A 21 -21.87 12.05 6.92
C HIS A 21 -23.08 12.43 6.06
N GLN A 22 -24.20 12.75 6.72
CA GLN A 22 -25.47 13.08 6.06
C GLN A 22 -25.74 14.58 5.94
N TYR A 23 -24.94 15.43 6.61
CA TYR A 23 -25.16 16.87 6.69
C TYR A 23 -23.89 17.64 6.32
N GLY A 24 -24.06 18.81 5.71
CA GLY A 24 -22.96 19.63 5.22
C GLY A 24 -23.28 20.33 3.91
N ASP A 25 -22.44 21.29 3.56
CA ASP A 25 -22.49 22.11 2.34
C ASP A 25 -21.54 21.61 1.25
N VAL A 26 -20.63 20.67 1.58
CA VAL A 26 -19.75 19.99 0.62
C VAL A 26 -20.15 18.52 0.50
N LEU A 27 -20.24 18.04 -0.74
CA LEU A 27 -20.62 16.66 -1.07
C LEU A 27 -19.44 15.93 -1.73
N PHE A 28 -19.05 14.78 -1.18
CA PHE A 28 -18.08 13.85 -1.77
C PHE A 28 -18.76 12.55 -2.17
N VAL A 29 -18.13 11.82 -3.10
CA VAL A 29 -18.50 10.45 -3.45
C VAL A 29 -17.24 9.59 -3.54
N SER A 30 -17.28 8.42 -2.91
CA SER A 30 -16.22 7.40 -2.99
C SER A 30 -16.29 6.61 -4.30
N ASN A 31 -15.25 5.82 -4.60
CA ASN A 31 -15.29 4.91 -5.77
C ASN A 31 -16.30 3.75 -5.62
N GLN A 32 -16.84 3.56 -4.42
CA GLN A 32 -17.90 2.60 -4.13
C GLN A 32 -19.31 3.21 -4.30
N GLY A 33 -19.40 4.47 -4.74
CA GLY A 33 -20.68 5.15 -4.97
C GLY A 33 -21.37 5.67 -3.71
N MET A 34 -20.75 5.53 -2.55
CA MET A 34 -21.24 6.07 -1.27
C MET A 34 -20.99 7.58 -1.19
N TYR A 35 -22.03 8.34 -0.84
CA TYR A 35 -21.99 9.80 -0.70
C TYR A 35 -21.71 10.25 0.74
N PHE A 36 -20.91 11.31 0.88
CA PHE A 36 -20.51 11.88 2.15
C PHE A 36 -20.75 13.40 2.12
N ARG A 37 -21.52 13.91 3.07
CA ARG A 37 -21.67 15.34 3.32
C ARG A 37 -20.84 15.76 4.51
N THR A 38 -20.16 16.89 4.36
CA THR A 38 -19.34 17.49 5.42
C THR A 38 -19.41 19.01 5.35
N ASP A 39 -19.00 19.65 6.44
CA ASP A 39 -18.95 21.10 6.57
C ASP A 39 -17.65 21.64 5.94
N GLY A 40 -17.80 22.45 4.90
CA GLY A 40 -16.72 23.08 4.16
C GLY A 40 -15.85 23.99 5.02
N ARG A 41 -16.39 24.63 6.06
CA ARG A 41 -15.58 25.44 6.98
C ARG A 41 -14.59 24.58 7.76
N ARG A 42 -14.96 23.35 8.12
CA ARG A 42 -14.03 22.41 8.80
C ARG A 42 -12.91 22.03 7.85
N LEU A 43 -13.25 21.72 6.59
CA LEU A 43 -12.26 21.44 5.55
C LEU A 43 -11.31 22.63 5.33
N ALA A 44 -11.82 23.85 5.23
CA ALA A 44 -11.03 25.06 5.03
C ALA A 44 -10.05 25.38 6.18
N ASN A 45 -10.34 24.91 7.40
CA ASN A 45 -9.44 25.09 8.54
C ASN A 45 -8.19 24.20 8.45
N GLU A 46 -8.35 23.01 7.85
CA GLU A 46 -7.33 21.96 7.83
C GLU A 46 -6.74 21.73 6.43
N SER A 47 -7.18 22.49 5.41
CA SER A 47 -6.71 22.41 4.02
C SER A 47 -6.76 23.77 3.32
N THR A 48 -5.64 24.15 2.68
CA THR A 48 -5.56 25.40 1.89
C THR A 48 -6.42 25.30 0.62
N VAL A 49 -6.43 24.13 -0.04
CA VAL A 49 -7.22 23.90 -1.26
C VAL A 49 -8.71 24.10 -1.00
N PHE A 50 -9.23 23.54 0.08
CA PHE A 50 -10.64 23.74 0.43
C PHE A 50 -10.92 25.17 0.85
N ARG A 51 -9.99 25.81 1.57
CA ARG A 51 -10.11 27.23 1.94
C ARG A 51 -10.21 28.15 0.74
N ASP A 52 -9.41 27.91 -0.29
CA ASP A 52 -9.41 28.72 -1.50
C ASP A 52 -10.64 28.40 -2.36
N MET A 53 -10.96 27.11 -2.55
CA MET A 53 -12.11 26.66 -3.33
C MET A 53 -13.44 27.22 -2.78
N LEU A 54 -13.57 27.35 -1.46
CA LEU A 54 -14.79 27.86 -0.82
C LEU A 54 -14.87 29.39 -0.77
N GLN A 55 -13.76 30.11 -1.02
CA GLN A 55 -13.74 31.57 -1.11
C GLN A 55 -14.07 32.10 -2.50
N VAL A 56 -13.94 31.27 -3.55
CA VAL A 56 -14.28 31.68 -4.92
C VAL A 56 -15.80 31.83 -5.06
N PRO A 57 -16.32 33.02 -5.43
CA PRO A 57 -17.74 33.19 -5.72
C PRO A 57 -18.14 32.28 -6.88
N GLN A 58 -19.03 31.30 -6.63
CA GLN A 58 -19.56 30.49 -7.73
C GLN A 58 -20.51 31.35 -8.57
N PRO A 59 -20.37 31.39 -9.91
CA PRO A 59 -21.31 32.09 -10.77
C PRO A 59 -22.71 31.52 -10.55
N GLY A 60 -23.70 32.42 -10.40
CA GLY A 60 -25.07 32.17 -9.92
C GLY A 60 -25.96 31.27 -10.77
N VAL A 61 -25.47 30.10 -11.15
CA VAL A 61 -26.24 29.00 -11.70
C VAL A 61 -26.82 28.24 -10.50
N LYS A 62 -28.10 27.86 -10.58
CA LYS A 62 -28.72 26.95 -9.62
C LYS A 62 -27.91 25.64 -9.61
N SER A 63 -26.92 25.54 -8.73
CA SER A 63 -25.97 24.45 -8.75
C SER A 63 -26.70 23.15 -8.45
N GLU A 64 -26.77 22.27 -9.45
CA GLU A 64 -26.85 20.85 -9.18
C GLU A 64 -25.75 20.54 -8.15
N GLU A 65 -26.09 19.86 -7.05
CA GLU A 65 -25.12 19.47 -6.03
C GLU A 65 -23.99 18.67 -6.69
N LYS A 66 -22.89 19.36 -7.00
CA LYS A 66 -21.76 18.78 -7.70
C LYS A 66 -20.91 18.05 -6.67
N ALA A 67 -21.06 16.73 -6.63
CA ALA A 67 -20.25 15.88 -5.78
C ALA A 67 -18.79 15.88 -6.26
N ILE A 68 -17.86 16.01 -5.32
CA ILE A 68 -16.43 15.79 -5.55
C ILE A 68 -16.18 14.29 -5.53
N SER A 69 -15.87 13.71 -6.69
CA SER A 69 -15.55 12.29 -6.80
C SER A 69 -14.11 12.01 -6.41
N LEU A 70 -13.90 11.02 -5.54
CA LEU A 70 -12.60 10.56 -5.10
C LEU A 70 -12.45 9.06 -5.36
N ASP A 71 -11.32 8.70 -5.95
CA ASP A 71 -10.95 7.30 -6.17
C ASP A 71 -10.34 6.67 -4.92
N VAL A 72 -11.13 6.64 -3.85
CA VAL A 72 -10.80 6.00 -2.58
C VAL A 72 -12.01 5.25 -2.05
N THR A 73 -11.78 4.26 -1.18
CA THR A 73 -12.86 3.50 -0.56
C THR A 73 -13.70 4.37 0.38
N SER A 74 -14.94 3.97 0.63
CA SER A 74 -15.83 4.64 1.58
C SER A 74 -15.19 4.77 2.97
N ARG A 75 -14.43 3.76 3.40
CA ARG A 75 -13.74 3.73 4.70
C ARG A 75 -12.60 4.74 4.77
N VAL A 76 -11.75 4.82 3.76
CA VAL A 76 -10.67 5.83 3.71
C VAL A 76 -11.26 7.24 3.70
N LEU A 77 -12.34 7.45 2.93
CA LEU A 77 -13.01 8.74 2.88
C LEU A 77 -13.66 9.12 4.22
N ASP A 78 -14.31 8.16 4.90
CA ASP A 78 -14.87 8.35 6.24
C ASP A 78 -13.80 8.78 7.26
N ILE A 79 -12.68 8.05 7.28
CA ILE A 79 -11.53 8.32 8.16
C ILE A 79 -10.94 9.71 7.84
N PHE A 80 -10.76 10.04 6.55
CA PHE A 80 -10.26 11.34 6.11
C PHE A 80 -11.15 12.48 6.61
N LEU A 81 -12.45 12.43 6.32
CA LEU A 81 -13.41 13.47 6.71
C LEU A 81 -13.58 13.58 8.23
N THR A 82 -13.33 12.50 8.95
CA THR A 82 -13.34 12.48 10.43
C THR A 82 -12.09 13.18 11.01
N HIS A 83 -10.91 12.98 10.41
CA HIS A 83 -9.63 13.51 10.89
C HIS A 83 -9.29 14.92 10.42
N VAL A 84 -9.86 15.39 9.32
CA VAL A 84 -9.84 16.80 8.88
C VAL A 84 -10.72 17.68 9.81
N SER A 85 -11.18 17.14 10.95
CA SER A 85 -11.80 17.91 12.01
C SER A 85 -10.92 17.99 13.27
N PRO A 86 -10.88 19.13 13.98
CA PRO A 86 -9.82 19.42 14.95
C PRO A 86 -9.68 18.55 16.22
N ASN A 87 -10.44 17.48 16.46
CA ASN A 87 -10.56 16.92 17.83
C ASN A 87 -10.84 15.41 17.97
N HIS A 88 -10.43 14.55 17.03
CA HIS A 88 -10.67 13.11 17.18
C HIS A 88 -9.38 12.30 17.24
N PHE A 89 -9.34 11.36 18.20
CA PHE A 89 -8.37 10.27 18.25
C PHE A 89 -8.24 9.65 16.87
N MET A 90 -7.01 9.44 16.41
CA MET A 90 -6.82 8.75 15.14
C MET A 90 -7.40 7.35 15.20
N LEU A 91 -8.32 7.04 14.30
CA LEU A 91 -8.86 5.69 14.15
C LEU A 91 -7.72 4.74 13.80
N ALA A 92 -7.77 3.49 14.27
CA ALA A 92 -6.79 2.49 13.86
C ALA A 92 -6.90 2.28 12.34
N THR A 93 -5.78 2.48 11.63
CA THR A 93 -5.67 2.39 10.18
C THR A 93 -4.74 1.25 9.80
N THR A 94 -5.02 0.55 8.70
CA THR A 94 -4.01 -0.33 8.07
C THR A 94 -2.93 0.51 7.40
N LEU A 95 -1.81 -0.12 7.02
CA LEU A 95 -0.72 0.56 6.30
C LEU A 95 -1.21 1.18 4.98
N GLU A 96 -2.06 0.47 4.22
CA GLU A 96 -2.66 0.95 2.98
C GLU A 96 -3.61 2.13 3.21
N GLU A 97 -4.38 2.10 4.29
CA GLU A 97 -5.27 3.20 4.67
C GLU A 97 -4.44 4.43 5.05
N THR A 98 -3.39 4.28 5.88
CA THR A 98 -2.48 5.37 6.27
C THR A 98 -1.83 6.01 5.04
N HIS A 99 -1.34 5.20 4.09
CA HIS A 99 -0.76 5.70 2.84
C HIS A 99 -1.79 6.46 2.00
N SER A 100 -3.00 5.89 1.83
CA SER A 100 -4.07 6.54 1.06
C SER A 100 -4.49 7.89 1.67
N LEU A 101 -4.52 7.97 3.00
CA LEU A 101 -4.79 9.22 3.73
C LEU A 101 -3.70 10.26 3.50
N LEU A 102 -2.42 9.86 3.49
CA LEU A 102 -1.32 10.77 3.14
C LEU A 102 -1.47 11.31 1.73
N SER A 103 -1.78 10.46 0.74
CA SER A 103 -2.02 10.91 -0.63
C SER A 103 -3.19 11.89 -0.74
N LEU A 104 -4.25 11.71 0.07
CA LEU A 104 -5.35 12.69 0.15
C LEU A 104 -4.90 14.00 0.82
N CYS A 105 -4.08 13.93 1.86
CA CYS A 105 -3.53 15.11 2.53
C CYS A 105 -2.65 15.92 1.57
N ASP A 106 -1.79 15.27 0.79
CA ASP A 106 -0.97 15.94 -0.23
C ASP A 106 -1.84 16.55 -1.33
N LYS A 107 -2.86 15.82 -1.81
CA LYS A 107 -3.78 16.29 -2.86
C LYS A 107 -4.57 17.54 -2.45
N PHE A 108 -4.98 17.61 -1.18
CA PHE A 108 -5.78 18.70 -0.66
C PHE A 108 -4.97 19.73 0.14
N ASP A 109 -3.64 19.61 0.15
CA ASP A 109 -2.73 20.47 0.91
C ASP A 109 -3.22 20.67 2.36
N CYS A 110 -3.36 19.53 3.04
CA CYS A 110 -3.78 19.46 4.44
C CYS A 110 -2.69 19.95 5.39
N SER A 111 -3.08 20.30 6.63
CA SER A 111 -2.17 20.84 7.63
C SER A 111 -0.97 19.93 7.92
N GLU A 112 0.22 20.53 8.08
CA GLU A 112 1.47 19.81 8.42
C GLU A 112 1.30 18.91 9.64
N ARG A 113 0.54 19.37 10.65
CA ARG A 113 0.21 18.60 11.85
C ARG A 113 -0.43 17.24 11.53
N LEU A 114 -1.42 17.20 10.63
CA LEU A 114 -2.09 15.96 10.25
C LEU A 114 -1.15 15.07 9.43
N THR A 115 -0.44 15.68 8.48
CA THR A 115 0.51 14.99 7.61
C THR A 115 1.65 14.35 8.39
N ASP A 116 2.25 15.04 9.35
CA ASP A 116 3.35 14.52 10.17
C ASP A 116 2.91 13.39 11.09
N LEU A 117 1.69 13.47 11.62
CA LEU A 117 1.12 12.42 12.44
C LEU A 117 0.88 11.14 11.62
N LEU A 118 0.33 11.29 10.41
CA LEU A 118 0.15 10.16 9.47
C LEU A 118 1.49 9.58 9.01
N LYS A 119 2.50 10.42 8.78
CA LYS A 119 3.88 9.97 8.48
C LYS A 119 4.45 9.16 9.63
N GLY A 120 4.40 9.67 10.86
CA GLY A 120 4.89 8.94 12.04
C GLY A 120 4.25 7.56 12.16
N ARG A 121 2.93 7.48 11.97
CA ARG A 121 2.23 6.19 11.94
C ARG A 121 2.68 5.28 10.80
N LEU A 122 2.86 5.81 9.60
CA LEU A 122 3.33 5.04 8.45
C LEU A 122 4.70 4.43 8.75
N MET A 123 5.59 5.21 9.38
CA MET A 123 6.91 4.76 9.81
C MET A 123 6.81 3.63 10.84
N ASP A 124 6.01 3.82 11.92
CA ASP A 124 5.79 2.80 12.95
C ASP A 124 5.25 1.49 12.35
N GLN A 125 4.33 1.58 11.40
CA GLN A 125 3.79 0.41 10.70
C GLN A 125 4.84 -0.23 9.80
N SER A 126 5.68 0.57 9.13
CA SER A 126 6.69 0.07 8.20
C SER A 126 7.75 -0.81 8.85
N GLU A 127 8.16 -0.49 10.07
CA GLU A 127 9.13 -1.26 10.85
C GLU A 127 8.62 -2.68 11.14
N THR A 128 7.32 -2.84 11.34
CA THR A 128 6.72 -4.13 11.74
C THR A 128 6.45 -5.07 10.56
N ILE A 129 6.23 -4.52 9.36
CA ILE A 129 5.82 -5.28 8.17
C ILE A 129 6.55 -4.79 6.91
N PRO A 130 7.91 -4.83 6.89
CA PRO A 130 8.71 -4.15 5.87
C PRO A 130 8.43 -4.66 4.45
N TRP A 131 8.18 -5.96 4.27
CA TRP A 131 7.84 -6.51 2.95
C TRP A 131 6.51 -5.98 2.41
N ARG A 132 5.50 -5.86 3.27
CA ARG A 132 4.20 -5.32 2.88
C ARG A 132 4.33 -3.84 2.51
N THR A 133 5.12 -3.10 3.27
CA THR A 133 5.50 -1.72 2.97
C THR A 133 6.19 -1.59 1.62
N LEU A 134 7.16 -2.47 1.33
CA LEU A 134 7.87 -2.47 0.06
C LEU A 134 6.95 -2.74 -1.12
N VAL A 135 5.96 -3.62 -0.95
CA VAL A 135 4.93 -3.89 -1.98
C VAL A 135 4.03 -2.68 -2.21
N ILE A 136 3.59 -1.99 -1.15
CA ILE A 136 2.79 -0.77 -1.27
C ILE A 136 3.60 0.31 -1.98
N ALA A 137 4.82 0.57 -1.51
CA ALA A 137 5.74 1.54 -2.10
C ALA A 137 5.97 1.27 -3.59
N SER A 138 6.16 0.01 -3.96
CA SER A 138 6.31 -0.37 -5.37
C SER A 138 5.06 -0.07 -6.18
N ASN A 139 3.87 -0.42 -5.68
CA ASN A 139 2.61 -0.16 -6.38
C ASN A 139 2.29 1.33 -6.52
N THR A 140 2.75 2.17 -5.59
CA THR A 140 2.52 3.62 -5.59
C THR A 140 3.70 4.42 -6.15
N ASP A 141 4.77 3.73 -6.54
CA ASP A 141 6.05 4.33 -6.96
C ASP A 141 6.68 5.27 -5.92
N ASP A 142 6.37 5.05 -4.63
CA ASP A 142 6.93 5.83 -3.54
C ASP A 142 8.30 5.30 -3.13
N ARG A 143 9.35 5.83 -3.78
CA ARG A 143 10.74 5.44 -3.53
C ARG A 143 11.20 5.72 -2.11
N LYS A 144 10.68 6.77 -1.46
CA LYS A 144 11.07 7.11 -0.08
C LYS A 144 10.53 6.06 0.89
N LEU A 145 9.27 5.66 0.70
CA LEU A 145 8.68 4.57 1.47
C LEU A 145 9.36 3.23 1.19
N GLY A 146 9.75 2.99 -0.06
CA GLY A 146 10.52 1.80 -0.45
C GLY A 146 11.87 1.73 0.22
N ALA A 147 12.60 2.85 0.26
CA ALA A 147 13.86 2.95 0.99
C ALA A 147 13.68 2.71 2.48
N GLU A 148 12.62 3.24 3.09
CA GLU A 148 12.34 2.99 4.51
C GLU A 148 12.03 1.53 4.81
N ALA A 149 11.24 0.89 3.93
CA ALA A 149 10.97 -0.53 4.02
C ALA A 149 12.26 -1.36 3.96
N LEU A 150 13.17 -1.03 3.04
CA LEU A 150 14.49 -1.68 2.94
C LEU A 150 15.36 -1.40 4.16
N ARG A 151 15.33 -0.18 4.69
CA ARG A 151 16.09 0.22 5.89
C ARG A 151 15.66 -0.58 7.13
N SER A 152 14.38 -0.97 7.17
CA SER A 152 13.80 -1.81 8.21
C SER A 152 14.01 -3.32 8.00
N MET A 153 14.73 -3.73 6.96
CA MET A 153 15.04 -5.14 6.69
C MET A 153 16.48 -5.51 7.09
N ASP A 154 16.67 -6.79 7.31
CA ASP A 154 17.97 -7.45 7.30
C ASP A 154 17.93 -8.65 6.33
N ARG A 155 19.07 -9.35 6.21
CA ARG A 155 19.20 -10.52 5.32
C ARG A 155 18.13 -11.57 5.62
N ASP A 156 17.85 -11.85 6.89
CA ASP A 156 16.92 -12.91 7.28
C ASP A 156 15.47 -12.52 6.99
N THR A 157 15.10 -11.28 7.27
CA THR A 157 13.78 -10.70 6.98
C THR A 157 13.52 -10.67 5.48
N PHE A 158 14.53 -10.28 4.69
CA PHE A 158 14.44 -10.29 3.24
C PHE A 158 14.28 -11.71 2.69
N LEU A 159 15.17 -12.64 3.06
CA LEU A 159 15.12 -14.03 2.58
C LEU A 159 13.83 -14.76 2.97
N ARG A 160 13.28 -14.44 4.15
CA ARG A 160 12.04 -15.02 4.66
C ARG A 160 10.81 -14.62 3.83
N GLY A 161 10.79 -13.43 3.24
CA GLY A 161 9.59 -12.88 2.61
C GLY A 161 8.58 -12.32 3.61
N GLU A 162 7.41 -11.92 3.12
CA GLU A 162 6.38 -11.17 3.88
C GLU A 162 5.72 -11.95 5.01
N GLY A 163 5.73 -13.29 4.95
CA GLY A 163 5.11 -14.07 6.01
C GLY A 163 5.24 -15.57 5.85
N ASN A 164 5.55 -16.20 6.98
CA ASN A 164 5.10 -17.54 7.34
C ASN A 164 3.77 -17.39 8.08
N ASP A 165 2.65 -17.38 7.35
CA ASP A 165 1.38 -17.72 7.98
C ASP A 165 1.42 -19.24 8.27
N ILE A 166 0.75 -19.70 9.33
CA ILE A 166 0.73 -21.13 9.74
C ILE A 166 0.25 -22.01 8.58
N TYR A 167 -0.52 -21.43 7.65
CA TYR A 167 -1.09 -22.10 6.49
C TYR A 167 -0.43 -21.75 5.16
N TYR A 168 0.36 -20.68 5.09
CA TYR A 168 0.99 -20.18 3.86
C TYR A 168 2.37 -19.58 4.15
N SER A 169 3.42 -20.27 3.71
CA SER A 169 4.76 -19.70 3.65
C SER A 169 4.91 -18.98 2.32
N SER A 170 4.98 -17.65 2.37
CA SER A 170 5.60 -16.88 1.29
C SER A 170 7.11 -16.97 1.45
N ASN A 171 7.83 -17.12 0.34
CA ASN A 171 9.28 -17.04 0.33
C ASN A 171 9.73 -15.78 -0.44
N LEU A 172 11.02 -15.48 -0.42
CA LEU A 172 11.61 -14.36 -1.16
C LEU A 172 11.11 -14.25 -2.61
N LYS A 173 10.99 -15.37 -3.33
CA LYS A 173 10.54 -15.36 -4.73
C LYS A 173 9.10 -14.88 -4.84
N ASP A 174 8.23 -15.33 -3.95
CA ASP A 174 6.82 -14.93 -3.94
C ASP A 174 6.68 -13.44 -3.58
N SER A 175 7.43 -12.96 -2.58
CA SER A 175 7.43 -11.55 -2.19
C SER A 175 8.00 -10.64 -3.29
N MET A 176 9.11 -11.01 -3.92
CA MET A 176 9.66 -10.29 -5.07
C MET A 176 8.66 -10.25 -6.24
N ASN A 177 7.92 -11.33 -6.46
CA ASN A 177 6.91 -11.39 -7.53
C ASN A 177 5.69 -10.49 -7.32
N ARG A 178 5.53 -9.87 -6.15
CA ARG A 178 4.48 -8.87 -5.89
C ARG A 178 4.90 -7.45 -6.22
N LEU A 179 6.20 -7.18 -6.34
CA LEU A 179 6.72 -5.86 -6.69
C LEU A 179 6.53 -5.58 -8.19
N ARG A 180 6.59 -4.32 -8.63
CA ARG A 180 6.67 -3.99 -10.06
C ARG A 180 8.01 -4.48 -10.66
N PRO A 181 8.06 -4.82 -11.98
CA PRO A 181 9.25 -5.42 -12.58
C PRO A 181 10.54 -4.58 -12.49
N ASP A 182 10.42 -3.27 -12.63
CA ASP A 182 11.48 -2.27 -12.44
C ASP A 182 12.04 -2.30 -11.01
N TRP A 183 11.16 -2.26 -10.01
CA TRP A 183 11.51 -2.36 -8.59
C TRP A 183 12.23 -3.69 -8.30
N ARG A 184 11.75 -4.81 -8.86
CA ARG A 184 12.43 -6.12 -8.71
C ARG A 184 13.85 -6.09 -9.23
N GLY A 185 14.04 -5.57 -10.44
CA GLY A 185 15.35 -5.48 -11.08
C GLY A 185 16.30 -4.65 -10.25
N LYS A 186 15.83 -3.49 -9.77
CA LYS A 186 16.66 -2.61 -8.95
C LYS A 186 17.02 -3.21 -7.60
N ILE A 187 16.06 -3.81 -6.91
CA ILE A 187 16.34 -4.44 -5.62
C ILE A 187 17.37 -5.55 -5.79
N TRP A 188 17.26 -6.39 -6.83
CA TRP A 188 18.28 -7.41 -7.11
C TRP A 188 19.67 -6.82 -7.35
N ASP A 189 19.76 -5.75 -8.14
CA ASP A 189 21.01 -5.02 -8.41
C ASP A 189 21.65 -4.46 -7.14
N LEU A 190 20.83 -3.98 -6.19
CA LEU A 190 21.34 -3.39 -4.96
C LEU A 190 21.67 -4.40 -3.86
N VAL A 191 20.88 -5.46 -3.70
CA VAL A 191 21.06 -6.40 -2.57
C VAL A 191 22.17 -7.41 -2.81
N LEU A 192 22.58 -7.62 -4.06
CA LEU A 192 23.65 -8.56 -4.41
C LEU A 192 25.00 -7.83 -4.45
N GLU A 193 26.06 -8.55 -4.09
CA GLU A 193 27.43 -8.09 -4.35
C GLU A 193 27.75 -8.22 -5.85
N ASP A 194 28.77 -7.48 -6.30
CA ASP A 194 29.17 -7.47 -7.71
C ASP A 194 30.04 -8.71 -8.04
N ASP A 195 30.77 -9.23 -7.05
CA ASP A 195 31.71 -10.33 -7.20
C ASP A 195 31.17 -11.66 -6.67
N THR A 196 31.44 -12.74 -7.41
CA THR A 196 31.12 -14.10 -6.95
C THR A 196 32.16 -14.64 -5.97
N THR A 197 31.72 -15.41 -4.99
CA THR A 197 32.60 -16.12 -4.04
C THR A 197 32.35 -17.63 -4.06
N ASN A 198 33.29 -18.42 -3.55
CA ASN A 198 33.07 -19.86 -3.35
C ASN A 198 32.52 -20.11 -1.95
N ALA A 199 31.32 -20.68 -1.86
CA ALA A 199 30.69 -21.07 -0.61
C ALA A 199 30.57 -22.59 -0.48
N THR A 200 30.56 -23.06 0.76
CA THR A 200 30.22 -24.45 1.06
C THR A 200 28.71 -24.55 1.24
N VAL A 201 28.06 -25.33 0.38
CA VAL A 201 26.60 -25.48 0.34
C VAL A 201 26.24 -26.88 0.80
N THR A 202 25.28 -26.97 1.72
CA THR A 202 24.72 -28.24 2.18
C THR A 202 23.36 -28.45 1.55
N ARG A 203 23.20 -29.50 0.75
CA ARG A 203 21.92 -29.89 0.14
C ARG A 203 21.41 -31.20 0.71
N MET A 204 20.10 -31.29 0.90
CA MET A 204 19.45 -32.56 1.25
C MET A 204 19.11 -33.32 -0.03
N VAL A 205 19.86 -34.39 -0.30
CA VAL A 205 19.67 -35.22 -1.49
C VAL A 205 18.93 -36.52 -1.16
N PRO A 206 17.94 -36.92 -1.99
CA PRO A 206 17.19 -38.15 -1.77
C PRO A 206 18.02 -39.36 -2.22
N ARG A 207 18.30 -40.26 -1.28
CA ARG A 207 18.81 -41.60 -1.57
C ARG A 207 17.65 -42.57 -1.60
N LYS A 208 17.41 -43.15 -2.78
CA LYS A 208 16.39 -44.19 -2.97
C LYS A 208 17.02 -45.57 -2.91
N TRP A 209 16.41 -46.49 -2.17
CA TRP A 209 16.80 -47.90 -2.19
C TRP A 209 15.58 -48.81 -2.19
N LYS A 210 15.78 -50.02 -2.69
CA LYS A 210 14.74 -51.05 -2.75
C LYS A 210 14.99 -52.07 -1.64
N SER A 211 14.02 -52.28 -0.77
CA SER A 211 14.12 -53.29 0.28
C SER A 211 14.05 -54.70 -0.30
N ARG A 212 14.42 -55.70 0.51
CA ARG A 212 14.28 -57.13 0.15
C ARG A 212 12.83 -57.52 -0.18
N ARG A 213 11.84 -56.80 0.36
CA ARG A 213 10.41 -56.96 0.05
C ARG A 213 9.96 -56.20 -1.20
N ARG A 214 10.89 -55.68 -2.00
CA ARG A 214 10.64 -54.89 -3.23
C ARG A 214 9.92 -53.55 -3.00
N ILE A 215 9.90 -53.04 -1.77
CA ILE A 215 9.35 -51.72 -1.42
C ILE A 215 10.42 -50.65 -1.61
N TRP A 216 10.08 -49.53 -2.24
CA TRP A 216 10.96 -48.37 -2.38
C TRP A 216 10.95 -47.52 -1.13
N HIS A 217 12.13 -47.13 -0.67
CA HIS A 217 12.29 -46.19 0.43
C HIS A 217 13.13 -45.00 -0.05
N THR A 218 12.87 -43.83 0.54
CA THR A 218 13.63 -42.60 0.31
C THR A 218 14.12 -42.10 1.66
N ASN A 219 15.40 -41.75 1.74
CA ASN A 219 16.01 -41.10 2.89
C ASN A 219 16.79 -39.90 2.38
N TYR A 220 16.83 -38.83 3.16
CA TYR A 220 17.55 -37.61 2.81
C TYR A 220 18.85 -37.58 3.58
N HIS A 221 19.94 -37.25 2.90
CA HIS A 221 21.25 -37.07 3.50
C HIS A 221 21.81 -35.73 3.07
N ALA A 222 22.59 -35.13 3.96
CA ALA A 222 23.31 -33.90 3.67
C ALA A 222 24.49 -34.23 2.75
N GLU A 223 24.51 -33.61 1.58
CA GLU A 223 25.66 -33.56 0.68
C GLU A 223 26.26 -32.15 0.75
N VAL A 224 27.57 -32.09 0.96
CA VAL A 224 28.30 -30.85 1.10
C VAL A 224 29.12 -30.62 -0.17
N THR A 225 28.82 -29.55 -0.90
CA THR A 225 29.49 -29.18 -2.14
C THR A 225 30.16 -27.81 -2.00
N LYS A 226 31.21 -27.56 -2.78
CA LYS A 226 31.76 -26.21 -2.97
C LYS A 226 31.20 -25.63 -4.24
N GLU A 227 30.55 -24.49 -4.13
CA GLU A 227 29.84 -23.85 -5.23
C GLU A 227 30.17 -22.37 -5.33
N ARG A 228 30.15 -21.85 -6.56
CA ARG A 228 30.27 -20.43 -6.81
C ARG A 228 28.91 -19.78 -6.58
N VAL A 229 28.87 -18.78 -5.70
CA VAL A 229 27.66 -18.06 -5.29
C VAL A 229 27.85 -16.55 -5.45
N LEU A 230 26.74 -15.83 -5.53
CA LEU A 230 26.71 -14.37 -5.46
C LEU A 230 26.13 -13.98 -4.09
N PRO A 231 26.92 -13.42 -3.18
CA PRO A 231 26.49 -13.11 -1.83
C PRO A 231 25.56 -11.88 -1.80
N PHE A 232 24.77 -11.79 -0.73
CA PHE A 232 24.00 -10.59 -0.43
C PHE A 232 24.86 -9.59 0.35
N ARG A 233 24.72 -8.31 0.02
CA ARG A 233 25.27 -7.22 0.82
C ARG A 233 24.66 -7.23 2.22
N ASP A 234 25.46 -6.83 3.20
CA ASP A 234 25.07 -6.83 4.62
C ASP A 234 24.63 -5.44 5.12
N ASP A 235 24.96 -4.35 4.42
CA ASP A 235 24.59 -2.99 4.82
C ASP A 235 23.25 -2.56 4.19
N TRP A 236 22.17 -2.80 4.92
CA TRP A 236 20.81 -2.44 4.51
C TRP A 236 20.54 -0.93 4.53
N ASN A 237 21.31 -0.16 5.30
CA ASN A 237 21.22 1.30 5.26
C ASN A 237 21.80 1.84 3.94
N ASP A 238 22.94 1.31 3.50
CA ASP A 238 23.52 1.65 2.20
C ASP A 238 22.56 1.26 1.05
N ILE A 239 22.01 0.03 1.09
CA ILE A 239 21.02 -0.43 0.12
C ILE A 239 19.85 0.55 0.03
N ALA A 240 19.26 0.92 1.17
CA ALA A 240 18.13 1.85 1.23
C ALA A 240 18.48 3.24 0.68
N ASN A 241 19.65 3.77 1.03
CA ASN A 241 20.09 5.08 0.56
C ASN A 241 20.30 5.10 -0.96
N ARG A 242 20.95 4.07 -1.50
CA ARG A 242 21.16 3.93 -2.96
C ARG A 242 19.84 3.73 -3.70
N PHE A 243 18.93 2.94 -3.14
CA PHE A 243 17.59 2.74 -3.70
C PHE A 243 16.84 4.06 -3.87
N GLN A 244 16.93 4.96 -2.88
CA GLN A 244 16.28 6.27 -2.91
C GLN A 244 16.94 7.26 -3.87
N GLN A 245 18.27 7.20 -4.01
CA GLN A 245 19.07 8.18 -4.75
C GLN A 245 19.22 7.87 -6.24
N ASP A 246 19.19 6.59 -6.63
CA ASP A 246 19.36 6.23 -8.03
C ASP A 246 18.13 6.70 -8.84
N ASP A 247 18.36 7.51 -9.88
CA ASP A 247 17.35 7.89 -10.85
C ASP A 247 17.10 6.71 -11.82
N TRP A 248 16.10 5.88 -11.53
CA TRP A 248 15.64 4.79 -12.41
C TRP A 248 14.13 4.74 -12.51
#